data_AF-A0A815YW15-F1
#
_entry.id   AF-A0A815YW15-F1
#
_cell.length_a   1.000
_cell.length_b   1.000
_cell.length_c   1.000
_cell.angle_alpha   90.00
_cell.angle_beta   90.00
_cell.angle_gamma   90.00
#
_symmetry.space_group_name_H-M   'P 1'
#
loop_
_entity.id
_entity.type
_entity.pdbx_description
1 polymer ?
#
loop_
_entity_poly.entity_id
_entity_poly.type
_entity_poly.pdbx_seq_one_letter_code
_entity_poly.pdbx_strand_id
1 'polypeptide(L)'
;NEDDLTIKLSEIIFLNDVIQRNRLNGVKMDRLVEQWDFLQLQCALYINSSLSGIPAHMQPKKWIRSFAQRLKGKQGRFRGNLSGKRVDFSARTVISPDPNLRIDE
;
A
#
# COMPACT_ATOMS: atom_id res chain seq x y z
N ASN A 1 14.54 5.81 -6.32
CA ASN A 1 13.20 6.11 -5.79
C ASN A 1 12.55 4.78 -5.47
N GLU A 2 12.56 4.36 -4.20
CA GLU A 2 12.05 3.04 -3.79
C GLU A 2 10.53 3.04 -3.61
N ASP A 3 9.93 1.86 -3.70
CA ASP A 3 8.49 1.67 -3.49
C ASP A 3 8.14 1.84 -1.99
N ASP A 4 6.98 2.43 -1.73
CA ASP A 4 6.40 2.66 -0.41
C ASP A 4 6.42 1.41 0.51
N LEU A 5 6.15 0.21 -0.03
CA LEU A 5 6.16 -1.02 0.76
C LEU A 5 7.58 -1.45 1.13
N THR A 6 8.55 -1.23 0.25
CA THR A 6 9.96 -1.55 0.51
C THR A 6 10.50 -0.67 1.62
N ILE A 7 10.25 0.63 1.53
CA ILE A 7 10.63 1.59 2.57
C ILE A 7 10.02 1.17 3.92
N LYS A 8 8.74 0.81 3.92
CA LYS A 8 8.04 0.40 5.15
C LYS A 8 8.58 -0.88 5.75
N LEU A 9 8.95 -1.84 4.91
CA LEU A 9 9.55 -3.10 5.35
C LEU A 9 10.92 -2.87 5.99
N SER A 10 11.75 -2.01 5.39
CA SER A 10 13.04 -1.61 5.96
C SER A 10 12.90 -0.96 7.33
N GLU A 11 11.89 -0.10 7.53
CA GLU A 11 11.57 0.49 8.84
C GLU A 11 11.18 -0.58 9.87
N ILE A 12 10.35 -1.55 9.49
CA ILE A 12 9.92 -2.65 10.38
C ILE A 12 11.13 -3.49 10.82
N ILE A 13 12.01 -3.85 9.88
CA ILE A 13 13.21 -4.63 10.17
C ILE A 13 14.13 -3.86 11.12
N PHE A 14 14.35 -2.57 10.84
CA PHE A 14 15.16 -1.70 11.69
C PHE A 14 14.62 -1.60 13.12
N LEU A 15 13.31 -1.38 13.29
CA LEU A 15 12.69 -1.31 14.61
C LEU A 15 12.81 -2.63 15.38
N ASN A 16 12.62 -3.76 14.69
CA ASN A 16 12.79 -5.07 15.30
C ASN A 16 14.22 -5.29 15.80
N ASP A 17 15.23 -4.93 15.00
CA ASP A 17 16.64 -5.00 15.38
C ASP A 17 16.97 -4.08 16.57
N VAL A 18 16.44 -2.86 16.60
CA VAL A 18 16.56 -1.95 17.74
C VAL A 18 15.96 -2.54 19.02
N ILE A 19 14.77 -3.15 18.93
CA ILE A 19 14.12 -3.80 20.08
C ILE A 19 14.98 -4.95 20.62
N GLN A 20 15.54 -5.79 19.74
CA GLN A 20 16.42 -6.88 20.15
C GLN A 20 17.66 -6.37 20.88
N ARG A 21 18.31 -5.31 20.39
CA ARG A 21 19.46 -4.68 21.08
C ARG A 21 19.07 -4.10 22.43
N ASN A 22 17.94 -3.38 22.50
CA ASN A 22 17.48 -2.78 23.76
C ASN A 22 17.16 -3.84 24.82
N ARG A 23 16.62 -4.98 24.39
CA ARG A 23 16.38 -6.13 25.25
C ARG A 23 17.70 -6.69 25.81
N LEU A 24 18.73 -6.82 24.98
CA LEU A 24 20.06 -7.30 25.41
C LEU A 24 20.76 -6.31 26.35
N ASN A 25 20.59 -5.00 26.11
CA ASN A 25 21.18 -3.93 26.91
C ASN A 25 20.46 -3.70 28.26
N GLY A 26 19.44 -4.51 28.60
CA GLY A 26 18.72 -4.40 29.86
C GLY A 26 17.88 -3.12 29.98
N VAL A 27 17.36 -2.60 28.87
CA VAL A 27 16.44 -1.45 28.90
C VAL A 27 15.19 -1.82 29.71
N LYS A 28 14.65 -0.85 30.47
CA LYS A 28 13.44 -1.02 31.28
C LYS A 28 12.28 -1.60 30.47
N MET A 29 11.50 -2.45 31.13
CA MET A 29 10.41 -3.19 30.48
C MET A 29 9.34 -2.27 29.90
N ASP A 30 9.01 -1.17 30.58
CA ASP A 30 8.02 -0.19 30.09
C ASP A 30 8.39 0.35 28.69
N ARG A 31 9.68 0.69 28.48
CA ARG A 31 10.16 1.15 27.18
C ARG A 31 10.13 0.06 26.12
N LEU A 32 10.37 -1.20 26.49
CA LEU A 32 10.29 -2.32 25.56
C LEU A 32 8.85 -2.57 25.11
N VAL A 33 7.88 -2.43 26.01
CA VAL A 33 6.45 -2.51 25.70
C VAL A 33 6.04 -1.38 24.76
N GLU A 34 6.44 -0.14 25.04
CA GLU A 34 6.17 0.99 24.13
C GLU A 34 6.75 0.78 22.72
N GLN A 35 7.97 0.26 22.63
CA GLN A 35 8.60 -0.05 21.34
C GLN A 35 7.90 -1.20 20.61
N TRP A 36 7.44 -2.20 21.35
CA TRP A 36 6.66 -3.31 20.82
C TRP A 36 5.32 -2.83 20.23
N ASP A 37 4.59 -1.98 20.95
CA ASP A 37 3.34 -1.38 20.46
C ASP A 37 3.57 -0.55 19.20
N PHE A 38 4.69 0.21 19.17
CA PHE A 38 5.05 0.97 17.99
C PHE A 38 5.38 0.07 16.79
N LEU A 39 6.10 -1.04 16.99
CA LEU A 39 6.37 -2.03 15.95
C LEU A 39 5.08 -2.66 15.43
N GLN A 40 4.16 -3.03 16.32
CA GLN A 40 2.86 -3.58 15.96
C GLN A 40 2.07 -2.60 15.07
N LEU A 41 2.08 -1.31 15.40
CA LEU A 41 1.47 -0.29 14.56
C LEU A 41 2.12 -0.19 13.18
N GLN A 42 3.45 -0.28 13.07
CA GLN A 42 4.13 -0.25 11.77
C GLN A 42 3.71 -1.43 10.89
N CYS A 43 3.61 -2.63 11.47
CA CYS A 43 3.10 -3.82 10.78
C CYS A 43 1.64 -3.66 10.34
N ALA A 44 0.79 -3.07 11.20
CA ALA A 44 -0.60 -2.81 10.84
C ALA A 44 -0.72 -1.81 9.68
N LEU A 45 0.06 -0.72 9.72
CA LEU A 45 0.09 0.31 8.67
C LEU A 45 0.64 -0.21 7.34
N TYR A 46 1.55 -1.19 7.37
CA TYR A 46 2.06 -1.88 6.19
C TYR A 46 0.95 -2.62 5.43
N ILE A 47 -0.02 -3.20 6.15
CA ILE A 47 -1.18 -3.87 5.58
C ILE A 47 -2.27 -2.86 5.18
N ASN A 48 -2.62 -1.95 6.09
CA ASN A 48 -3.68 -0.97 5.89
C ASN A 48 -3.33 0.37 6.51
N SER A 49 -3.01 1.34 5.65
CA SER A 49 -2.68 2.71 6.04
C SER A 49 -3.89 3.61 6.31
N SER A 50 -5.11 3.10 6.12
CA SER A 50 -6.38 3.78 6.45
C SER A 50 -6.92 3.30 7.80
N LEU A 51 -6.08 2.71 8.65
CA LEU A 51 -6.52 2.20 9.94
C LEU A 51 -7.01 3.36 10.82
N SER A 52 -8.23 3.25 11.33
CA SER A 52 -8.82 4.21 12.26
C SER A 52 -8.38 3.93 13.69
N GLY A 53 -8.48 4.93 14.58
CA GLY A 53 -8.17 4.75 16.00
C GLY A 53 -6.69 4.82 16.37
N ILE A 54 -5.83 5.28 15.45
CA ILE A 54 -4.41 5.52 15.76
C ILE A 54 -4.28 6.79 16.60
N PRO A 55 -3.66 6.73 17.79
CA PRO A 55 -3.38 7.90 18.60
C PRO A 55 -2.63 8.98 17.82
N ALA A 56 -2.98 10.26 18.02
CA ALA A 56 -2.42 11.37 17.24
C ALA A 56 -0.87 11.41 17.25
N HIS A 57 -0.24 11.06 18.38
CA HIS A 57 1.21 11.03 18.53
C HIS A 57 1.89 9.87 17.76
N MET A 58 1.14 8.83 17.38
CA MET A 58 1.64 7.69 16.59
C MET A 58 1.23 7.75 15.12
N GLN A 59 0.53 8.80 14.68
CA GLN A 59 0.09 8.88 13.30
C GLN A 59 1.28 9.07 12.34
N PRO A 60 1.27 8.35 11.20
CA PRO A 60 2.33 8.50 10.21
C PRO A 60 2.29 9.89 9.57
N LYS A 61 3.45 10.57 9.51
CA LYS A 61 3.58 11.92 8.91
C LYS A 61 3.31 11.95 7.41
N LYS A 62 3.58 10.85 6.72
CA LYS A 62 3.38 10.70 5.28
C LYS A 62 2.43 9.54 5.01
N TRP A 63 1.47 9.77 4.12
CA TRP A 63 0.60 8.71 3.64
C TRP A 63 1.39 7.71 2.80
N ILE A 64 1.23 6.42 3.11
CA ILE A 64 1.88 5.29 2.42
C ILE A 64 0.81 4.51 1.67
N ARG A 65 1.09 4.09 0.43
CA ARG A 65 0.20 3.19 -0.31
C ARG A 65 0.43 1.72 0.07
N SER A 66 -0.16 1.32 1.20
CA SER A 66 -0.17 -0.04 1.76
C SER A 66 -0.98 -1.06 0.92
N PHE A 67 -0.93 -2.33 1.30
CA PHE A 67 -1.57 -3.41 0.54
C PHE A 67 -3.07 -3.20 0.28
N ALA A 68 -3.84 -2.90 1.32
CA ALA A 68 -5.28 -2.72 1.18
C ALA A 68 -5.61 -1.61 0.15
N GLN A 69 -4.79 -0.56 0.06
CA GLN A 69 -4.92 0.61 -0.82
C GLN A 69 -4.50 0.28 -2.25
N ARG A 70 -3.65 -0.73 -2.44
CA ARG A 70 -3.31 -1.27 -3.75
C ARG A 70 -4.41 -2.20 -4.27
N LEU A 71 -5.10 -2.89 -3.38
CA LEU A 71 -6.16 -3.84 -3.75
C LEU A 71 -7.51 -3.15 -3.99
N LYS A 72 -7.91 -2.22 -3.11
CA LYS A 72 -9.23 -1.55 -3.14
C LYS A 72 -9.29 -0.36 -4.10
N GLY A 73 -10.52 0.05 -4.42
CA GLY A 73 -10.80 1.28 -5.18
C GLY A 73 -10.85 1.09 -6.70
N LYS A 74 -11.22 2.16 -7.42
CA LYS A 74 -11.40 2.13 -8.88
C LYS A 74 -10.11 1.79 -9.63
N GLN A 75 -8.99 2.34 -9.16
CA GLN A 75 -7.64 2.10 -9.69
C GLN A 75 -6.87 1.03 -8.88
N GLY A 76 -7.57 0.23 -8.07
CA GLY A 76 -6.99 -0.89 -7.34
C GLY A 76 -6.85 -2.12 -8.23
N ARG A 77 -6.07 -3.12 -7.79
CA ARG A 77 -5.77 -4.31 -8.59
C ARG A 77 -7.01 -5.10 -9.01
N PHE A 78 -7.99 -5.29 -8.12
CA PHE A 78 -9.19 -6.05 -8.47
C PHE A 78 -9.94 -5.41 -9.64
N ARG A 79 -10.28 -4.12 -9.53
CA ARG A 79 -11.07 -3.46 -10.57
C ARG A 79 -10.24 -3.03 -11.77
N GLY A 80 -9.05 -2.47 -11.56
CA GLY A 80 -8.22 -1.88 -12.60
C GLY A 80 -7.32 -2.87 -13.35
N ASN A 81 -7.09 -4.07 -12.80
CA ASN A 81 -6.19 -5.04 -13.43
C ASN A 81 -6.85 -6.40 -13.70
N LEU A 82 -7.85 -6.80 -12.91
CA LEU A 82 -8.51 -8.09 -13.09
C LEU A 82 -9.87 -7.97 -13.79
N SER A 83 -10.68 -6.94 -13.51
CA SER A 83 -11.99 -6.74 -14.15
C SER A 83 -11.97 -5.84 -15.40
N GLY A 84 -10.87 -5.14 -15.67
CA GLY A 84 -10.76 -4.19 -16.79
C GLY A 84 -9.29 -3.90 -17.10
N LYS A 85 -8.63 -4.82 -17.79
CA LYS A 85 -7.22 -4.71 -18.16
C LYS A 85 -7.08 -4.07 -19.54
N ARG A 86 -5.95 -3.40 -19.77
CA ARG A 86 -5.53 -3.05 -21.14
C ARG A 86 -5.27 -4.34 -21.93
N VAL A 87 -5.67 -4.31 -23.19
CA VAL A 87 -5.53 -5.43 -24.12
C VAL A 87 -4.64 -5.01 -25.29
N ASP A 88 -3.87 -5.96 -25.77
CA ASP A 88 -3.06 -5.81 -26.98
C ASP A 88 -3.95 -6.04 -28.22
N PHE A 89 -3.44 -5.70 -29.41
CA PHE A 89 -4.15 -5.84 -30.69
C PHE A 89 -5.51 -5.12 -30.75
N SER A 90 -5.58 -3.91 -30.18
CA SER A 90 -6.76 -3.04 -30.27
C SER A 90 -6.38 -1.66 -30.83
N ALA A 91 -7.28 -1.06 -31.60
CA ALA A 91 -7.12 0.29 -32.16
C ALA A 91 -8.31 1.17 -31.77
N ARG A 92 -8.09 2.49 -31.71
CA ARG A 92 -9.11 3.50 -31.45
C ARG A 92 -8.94 4.65 -32.41
N THR A 93 -9.99 4.98 -33.17
CA THR A 93 -10.04 6.14 -34.07
C THR A 93 -11.44 6.78 -34.02
N VAL A 94 -11.57 7.97 -34.62
CA VAL A 94 -12.86 8.67 -34.76
C VAL A 94 -13.70 7.96 -35.84
N ILE A 95 -15.01 7.88 -35.62
CA ILE A 95 -15.97 7.32 -36.59
C ILE A 95 -16.58 8.42 -37.47
N SER A 96 -16.87 8.08 -38.72
CA SER A 96 -17.53 8.96 -39.71
C SER A 96 -18.67 8.19 -40.40
N PRO A 97 -19.77 8.85 -40.79
CA PRO A 97 -20.86 8.18 -41.49
C PRO A 97 -20.45 7.79 -42.93
N ASP A 98 -20.78 6.57 -43.33
CA ASP A 98 -20.64 6.09 -44.72
C ASP A 98 -21.93 5.36 -45.17
N PRO A 99 -22.69 5.91 -46.14
CA PRO A 99 -23.94 5.29 -46.61
C PRO A 99 -23.72 4.10 -47.54
N ASN A 100 -22.50 3.84 -48.02
CA ASN A 100 -22.20 2.73 -48.92
C ASN A 100 -21.78 1.46 -48.19
N LEU A 101 -21.56 1.53 -46.87
CA LEU A 101 -21.22 0.39 -46.03
C LEU A 101 -22.47 -0.44 -45.69
N ARG A 102 -22.31 -1.76 -45.62
CA ARG A 102 -23.35 -2.67 -45.13
C ARG A 102 -23.39 -2.67 -43.59
N ILE A 103 -24.42 -3.29 -43.01
CA ILE A 103 -24.61 -3.33 -41.53
C ILE A 103 -23.50 -4.15 -40.84
N ASP A 104 -22.90 -5.10 -41.54
CA ASP A 104 -21.85 -6.01 -41.06
C ASP A 104 -20.41 -5.49 -41.28
N GLU A 105 -20.25 -4.23 -41.70
CA GLU A 105 -18.96 -3.60 -42.03
C GLU A 105 -18.64 -2.39 -41.13
#